data_AF-A0A9W9X168-F1
#
_entry.id   AF-A0A9W9X168-F1
#
_cell.length_a   1.000
_cell.length_b   1.000
_cell.length_c   1.000
_cell.angle_alpha   90.00
_cell.angle_beta   90.00
_cell.angle_gamma   90.00
#
_symmetry.space_group_name_H-M   'P 1'
#
loop_
_entity.id
_entity.type
_entity.pdbx_description
1 polymer ?
#
loop_
_entity_poly.entity_id
_entity_poly.type
_entity_poly.pdbx_seq_one_letter_code
_entity_poly.pdbx_strand_id
1 'polypeptide(L)'
;MPEKWWSSSYKTSNGYFGCETTRQAGVVTGFNTWAYFEIKQTRGKVGYEWIKLNIFTRWVCSANQTFLLLFDPTLSIREFIIQSLSKPALFQSQLRIPFWPYSHVFEIVAHLEESAVWAIRNQVRAIESETDPDIVQRPDYRKLHDIARHAIHVNENLDVSIQNIDTILKHYDLYMTSKRNETYSGADEDIRNQLEFFRGYIMNLRHRSASNEKRLQNEIQLAFNTVSQANAKTSVEIGHAAQIDSSAMKTIAFVTLAFLPPTFISSIFSMSFFQCGENNGWGMSKEFWLYWVFAVPTTIATVLIWQYWHNFSTSLHKHGSMVAPRIREHV
;
A
#
# COMPACT_ATOMS: atom_id res chain seq x y z
N MET A 1 -1.11 -20.10 -36.92
CA MET A 1 -1.26 -19.76 -35.49
C MET A 1 -1.58 -21.03 -34.73
N PRO A 2 -0.89 -21.34 -33.64
CA PRO A 2 -1.13 -22.55 -32.87
C PRO A 2 -2.50 -22.50 -32.18
N GLU A 3 -3.22 -23.63 -32.13
CA GLU A 3 -4.56 -23.71 -31.52
C GLU A 3 -4.56 -23.24 -30.06
N LYS A 4 -3.49 -23.56 -29.32
CA LYS A 4 -3.28 -23.15 -27.92
C LYS A 4 -3.34 -21.63 -27.72
N TRP A 5 -2.97 -20.84 -28.73
CA TRP A 5 -2.99 -19.39 -28.68
C TRP A 5 -4.41 -18.83 -28.48
N TRP A 6 -5.44 -19.54 -28.96
CA TRP A 6 -6.84 -19.12 -28.81
C TRP A 6 -7.46 -19.50 -27.47
N SER A 7 -6.78 -20.34 -26.68
CA SER A 7 -7.30 -20.82 -25.41
C SER A 7 -7.46 -19.69 -24.38
N SER A 8 -8.43 -19.84 -23.48
CA SER A 8 -8.66 -18.87 -22.39
C SER A 8 -7.42 -18.68 -21.53
N SER A 9 -6.68 -19.76 -21.24
CA SER A 9 -5.47 -19.72 -20.40
C SER A 9 -4.38 -18.80 -20.96
N TYR A 10 -4.23 -18.72 -22.28
CA TYR A 10 -3.26 -17.81 -22.91
C TYR A 10 -3.78 -16.37 -22.89
N LYS A 11 -5.08 -16.16 -23.12
CA LYS A 11 -5.68 -14.81 -23.09
C LYS A 11 -5.64 -14.13 -21.72
N THR A 12 -5.56 -14.91 -20.65
CA THR A 12 -5.50 -14.44 -19.25
C THR A 12 -4.10 -14.50 -18.64
N SER A 13 -3.06 -14.83 -19.42
CA SER A 13 -1.68 -14.72 -18.91
C SER A 13 -1.25 -13.25 -18.85
N ASN A 14 -0.08 -12.98 -18.28
CA ASN A 14 0.49 -11.63 -18.23
C ASN A 14 1.45 -11.38 -19.41
N GLY A 15 1.69 -12.41 -20.21
CA GLY A 15 2.54 -12.40 -21.40
C GLY A 15 3.07 -13.79 -21.75
N TYR A 16 3.62 -13.93 -22.96
CA TYR A 16 4.37 -15.11 -23.41
C TYR A 16 5.07 -14.83 -24.74
N PHE A 17 6.00 -15.72 -25.10
CA PHE A 17 6.54 -15.84 -26.45
C PHE A 17 6.56 -17.31 -26.89
N GLY A 18 6.36 -17.55 -28.18
CA GLY A 18 6.62 -18.83 -28.81
C GLY A 18 6.96 -18.70 -30.29
N CYS A 19 7.59 -19.73 -30.84
CA CYS A 19 7.93 -19.80 -32.25
C CYS A 19 7.85 -21.23 -32.80
N GLU A 20 7.62 -21.35 -34.10
CA GLU A 20 7.62 -22.63 -34.81
C GLU A 20 8.23 -22.47 -36.21
N THR A 21 8.97 -23.49 -36.65
CA THR A 21 9.43 -23.58 -38.04
C THR A 21 8.39 -24.33 -38.87
N THR A 22 7.91 -23.73 -39.95
CA THR A 22 6.94 -24.39 -40.85
C THR A 22 7.68 -25.18 -41.93
N ARG A 23 7.25 -26.41 -42.17
CA ARG A 23 7.84 -27.30 -43.18
C ARG A 23 6.77 -27.88 -44.09
N GLN A 24 7.11 -28.04 -45.37
CA GLN A 24 6.29 -28.75 -46.36
C GLN A 24 7.17 -29.79 -47.04
N ALA A 25 6.75 -31.06 -47.02
CA ALA A 25 7.55 -32.19 -47.53
C ALA A 25 9.00 -32.21 -46.99
N GLY A 26 9.19 -31.86 -45.70
CA GLY A 26 10.51 -31.80 -45.05
C GLY A 26 11.30 -30.50 -45.27
N VAL A 27 10.94 -29.71 -46.29
CA VAL A 27 11.60 -28.44 -46.64
C VAL A 27 11.04 -27.30 -45.78
N VAL A 28 11.93 -26.44 -45.26
CA VAL A 28 11.51 -25.24 -44.50
C VAL A 28 10.84 -24.25 -45.44
N THR A 29 9.58 -23.94 -45.19
CA THR A 29 8.80 -22.95 -45.95
C THR A 29 8.72 -21.60 -45.26
N GLY A 30 9.06 -21.53 -43.98
CA GLY A 30 8.98 -20.29 -43.21
C GLY A 30 9.10 -20.49 -41.70
N PHE A 31 8.83 -19.41 -40.97
CA PHE A 31 8.97 -19.35 -39.51
C PHE A 31 7.84 -18.50 -38.94
N ASN A 32 7.14 -18.99 -37.92
CA ASN A 32 6.11 -18.20 -37.23
C ASN A 32 6.56 -17.88 -35.82
N THR A 33 6.16 -16.71 -35.34
CA THR A 33 6.27 -16.34 -33.94
C THR A 33 4.94 -15.80 -33.43
N TRP A 34 4.70 -15.95 -32.13
CA TRP A 34 3.61 -15.28 -31.44
C TRP A 34 4.13 -14.74 -30.12
N ALA A 35 3.73 -13.51 -29.81
CA ALA A 35 4.09 -12.85 -28.57
C ALA A 35 2.88 -12.14 -27.99
N TYR A 36 2.82 -12.09 -26.67
CA TYR A 36 1.84 -11.34 -25.93
C TYR A 36 2.52 -10.55 -24.83
N PHE A 37 2.21 -9.25 -24.81
CA PHE A 37 2.64 -8.32 -23.77
C PHE A 37 1.40 -7.67 -23.17
N GLU A 38 1.24 -7.82 -21.87
CA GLU A 38 0.23 -7.09 -21.11
C GLU A 38 0.90 -5.91 -20.41
N ILE A 39 0.37 -4.70 -20.54
CA ILE A 39 0.90 -3.50 -19.89
C ILE A 39 -0.22 -2.84 -19.10
N LYS A 40 0.01 -2.63 -17.80
CA LYS A 40 -0.90 -1.85 -16.95
C LYS A 40 -0.54 -0.37 -17.03
N GLN A 41 -1.47 0.45 -17.51
CA GLN A 41 -1.35 1.91 -17.42
C GLN A 41 -2.30 2.48 -16.38
N THR A 42 -1.83 3.50 -15.65
CA THR A 42 -2.65 4.25 -14.71
C THR A 42 -3.19 5.50 -15.40
N ARG A 43 -4.49 5.76 -15.25
CA ARG A 43 -5.17 6.95 -15.76
C ARG A 43 -5.63 7.84 -14.60
N GLY A 44 -5.14 9.07 -14.57
CA GLY A 44 -5.54 10.06 -13.57
C GLY A 44 -5.13 9.65 -12.15
N LYS A 45 -6.02 9.89 -11.16
CA LYS A 45 -5.73 9.68 -9.74
C LYS A 45 -5.93 8.23 -9.26
N VAL A 46 -6.84 7.45 -9.85
CA VAL A 46 -7.23 6.11 -9.36
C VAL A 46 -7.60 5.12 -10.49
N GLY A 47 -7.74 5.57 -11.74
CA GLY A 47 -8.12 4.70 -12.85
C GLY A 47 -6.94 3.87 -13.35
N TYR A 48 -7.22 2.72 -13.95
CA TYR A 48 -6.23 1.95 -14.68
C TYR A 48 -6.85 1.32 -15.93
N GLU A 49 -6.01 1.05 -16.90
CA GLU A 49 -6.35 0.28 -18.08
C GLU A 49 -5.27 -0.76 -18.37
N TRP A 50 -5.69 -1.88 -18.94
CA TRP A 50 -4.79 -2.93 -19.41
C TRP A 50 -4.68 -2.82 -20.92
N ILE A 51 -3.47 -2.56 -21.39
CA ILE A 51 -3.13 -2.60 -22.80
C ILE A 51 -2.64 -4.00 -23.13
N LYS A 52 -3.28 -4.64 -24.10
CA LYS A 52 -2.98 -6.00 -24.54
C LYS A 52 -2.38 -5.95 -25.93
N LEU A 53 -1.09 -6.23 -26.05
CA LEU A 53 -0.40 -6.26 -27.34
C LEU A 53 -0.16 -7.70 -27.76
N ASN A 54 -1.03 -8.20 -28.64
CA ASN A 54 -0.95 -9.54 -29.21
C ASN A 54 -0.35 -9.47 -30.61
N ILE A 55 0.73 -10.21 -30.82
CA ILE A 55 1.55 -10.15 -32.02
C ILE A 55 1.69 -11.54 -32.58
N PHE A 56 1.47 -11.68 -33.88
CA PHE A 56 1.84 -12.87 -34.63
C PHE A 56 2.67 -12.47 -35.85
N THR A 57 3.77 -13.16 -36.08
CA THR A 57 4.56 -13.00 -37.30
C THR A 57 4.57 -14.28 -38.10
N ARG A 58 4.53 -14.15 -39.42
CA ARG A 58 4.88 -15.23 -40.34
C ARG A 58 5.92 -14.74 -41.33
N TRP A 59 7.11 -15.29 -41.24
CA TRP A 59 8.18 -15.15 -42.21
C TRP A 59 8.12 -16.25 -43.27
N VAL A 60 8.20 -15.87 -44.55
CA VAL A 60 8.16 -16.77 -45.71
C VAL A 60 9.54 -16.86 -46.35
N CYS A 61 10.11 -18.07 -46.34
CA CYS A 61 11.51 -18.32 -46.73
C CYS A 61 11.78 -17.99 -48.21
N SER A 62 10.84 -18.29 -49.10
CA SER A 62 11.02 -18.10 -50.55
C SER A 62 11.05 -16.62 -50.98
N ALA A 63 10.40 -15.74 -50.21
CA ALA A 63 10.21 -14.34 -50.56
C ALA A 63 10.99 -13.37 -49.66
N ASN A 64 11.58 -13.85 -48.54
CA ASN A 64 12.13 -13.02 -47.47
C ASN A 64 11.12 -11.95 -46.99
N GLN A 65 9.85 -12.34 -46.89
CA GLN A 65 8.75 -11.46 -46.48
C GLN A 65 8.21 -11.88 -45.13
N THR A 66 7.93 -10.90 -44.27
CA THR A 66 7.26 -11.11 -42.98
C THR A 66 5.89 -10.48 -43.00
N PHE A 67 4.87 -11.27 -42.69
CA PHE A 67 3.54 -10.79 -42.34
C PHE A 67 3.49 -10.54 -40.83
N LEU A 68 3.26 -9.30 -40.42
CA LEU A 68 3.06 -8.91 -39.02
C LEU A 68 1.57 -8.66 -38.77
N LEU A 69 0.99 -9.43 -37.85
CA LEU A 69 -0.39 -9.30 -37.42
C LEU A 69 -0.43 -8.81 -35.99
N LEU A 70 -1.18 -7.74 -35.76
CA LEU A 70 -1.33 -7.04 -34.49
C LEU A 70 -2.80 -7.05 -34.13
N PHE A 71 -3.13 -7.54 -32.94
CA PHE A 71 -4.50 -7.67 -32.48
C PHE A 71 -4.81 -6.61 -31.43
N ASP A 72 -5.96 -5.97 -31.62
CA ASP A 72 -6.52 -4.92 -30.76
C ASP A 72 -5.57 -3.74 -30.42
N PRO A 73 -4.75 -3.22 -31.36
CA PRO A 73 -3.95 -2.03 -31.07
C PRO A 73 -4.89 -0.82 -30.91
N THR A 74 -4.67 -0.02 -29.89
CA THR A 74 -5.29 1.31 -29.80
C THR A 74 -4.84 2.19 -30.97
N LEU A 75 -5.61 3.24 -31.29
CA LEU A 75 -5.29 4.13 -32.43
C LEU A 75 -3.87 4.71 -32.32
N SER A 76 -3.48 5.15 -31.13
CA SER A 76 -2.15 5.70 -30.85
C SER A 76 -1.04 4.66 -31.03
N ILE A 77 -1.26 3.41 -30.59
CA ILE A 77 -0.30 2.32 -30.78
C ILE A 77 -0.15 1.99 -32.27
N ARG A 78 -1.26 1.97 -33.01
CA ARG A 78 -1.26 1.72 -34.46
C ARG A 78 -0.45 2.78 -35.21
N GLU A 79 -0.67 4.06 -34.93
CA GLU A 79 0.05 5.16 -35.57
C GLU A 79 1.55 5.09 -35.27
N PHE A 80 1.91 4.83 -34.02
CA PHE A 80 3.30 4.68 -33.60
C PHE A 80 3.99 3.47 -34.28
N ILE A 81 3.28 2.34 -34.43
CA ILE A 81 3.78 1.17 -35.19
C ILE A 81 4.07 1.54 -36.63
N ILE A 82 3.11 2.16 -37.31
CA ILE A 82 3.26 2.54 -38.72
C ILE A 82 4.44 3.49 -38.86
N GLN A 83 4.57 4.45 -37.95
CA GLN A 83 5.70 5.38 -37.93
C GLN A 83 7.04 4.67 -37.71
N SER A 84 7.14 3.77 -36.72
CA SER A 84 8.39 3.02 -36.45
C SER A 84 8.79 2.13 -37.63
N LEU A 85 7.82 1.47 -38.28
CA LEU A 85 8.05 0.65 -39.47
C LEU A 85 8.35 1.47 -40.74
N SER A 86 8.00 2.76 -40.77
CA SER A 86 8.23 3.66 -41.92
C SER A 86 9.58 4.37 -41.90
N LYS A 87 10.39 4.23 -40.83
CA LYS A 87 11.75 4.79 -40.77
C LYS A 87 12.66 4.09 -41.82
N PRO A 88 13.53 4.81 -42.56
CA PRO A 88 14.39 4.21 -43.59
C PRO A 88 15.55 3.45 -42.92
N ALA A 89 16.06 2.32 -43.39
CA ALA A 89 15.59 1.34 -44.37
C ALA A 89 15.94 -0.04 -43.77
N LEU A 90 14.96 -0.93 -43.61
CA LEU A 90 15.28 -2.33 -43.34
C LEU A 90 16.18 -2.82 -44.48
N PHE A 91 17.43 -3.13 -44.17
CA PHE A 91 18.32 -3.67 -45.18
C PHE A 91 17.73 -5.00 -45.67
N GLN A 92 17.84 -5.29 -46.95
CA GLN A 92 17.38 -6.57 -47.53
C GLN A 92 17.95 -7.79 -46.76
N SER A 93 19.13 -7.64 -46.15
CA SER A 93 19.72 -8.64 -45.26
C SER A 93 18.95 -8.85 -43.95
N GLN A 94 18.37 -7.82 -43.35
CA GLN A 94 17.54 -7.92 -42.12
C GLN A 94 16.23 -8.66 -42.40
N LEU A 95 15.64 -8.48 -43.59
CA LEU A 95 14.39 -9.16 -43.98
C LEU A 95 14.53 -10.69 -44.10
N ARG A 96 15.77 -11.19 -44.22
CA ARG A 96 16.07 -12.63 -44.21
C ARG A 96 16.03 -13.26 -42.82
N ILE A 97 15.95 -12.45 -41.76
CA ILE A 97 16.01 -12.88 -40.37
C ILE A 97 14.59 -12.79 -39.78
N PRO A 98 13.93 -13.90 -39.43
CA PRO A 98 12.52 -13.90 -39.00
C PRO A 98 12.21 -13.04 -37.78
N PHE A 99 13.22 -12.72 -36.98
CA PHE A 99 13.10 -11.96 -35.73
C PHE A 99 13.19 -10.44 -35.90
N TRP A 100 13.49 -9.93 -37.10
CA TRP A 100 13.61 -8.49 -37.34
C TRP A 100 12.38 -7.66 -36.85
N PRO A 101 11.12 -8.13 -36.91
CA PRO A 101 10.00 -7.30 -36.44
C PRO A 101 10.08 -6.94 -34.96
N TYR A 102 10.73 -7.77 -34.15
CA TYR A 102 10.88 -7.53 -32.71
C TYR A 102 11.78 -6.34 -32.41
N SER A 103 12.68 -5.98 -33.32
CA SER A 103 13.52 -4.79 -33.18
C SER A 103 12.70 -3.48 -33.16
N HIS A 104 11.55 -3.48 -33.85
CA HIS A 104 10.61 -2.36 -33.88
C HIS A 104 9.53 -2.48 -32.80
N VAL A 105 9.01 -3.68 -32.58
CA VAL A 105 7.96 -3.92 -31.56
C VAL A 105 8.44 -3.49 -30.18
N PHE A 106 9.70 -3.77 -29.82
CA PHE A 106 10.20 -3.42 -28.50
C PHE A 106 10.39 -1.93 -28.28
N GLU A 107 10.49 -1.10 -29.33
CA GLU A 107 10.42 0.37 -29.19
C GLU A 107 9.08 0.80 -28.57
N ILE A 108 8.01 0.10 -28.95
CA ILE A 108 6.64 0.36 -28.51
C ILE A 108 6.41 -0.16 -27.10
N VAL A 109 6.79 -1.42 -26.87
CA VAL A 109 6.65 -2.06 -25.55
C VAL A 109 7.43 -1.26 -24.52
N ALA A 110 8.69 -0.90 -24.82
CA ALA A 110 9.53 -0.10 -23.96
C ALA A 110 8.90 1.28 -23.65
N HIS A 111 8.30 1.94 -24.64
CA HIS A 111 7.63 3.23 -24.43
C HIS A 111 6.39 3.10 -23.52
N LEU A 112 5.56 2.08 -23.74
CA LEU A 112 4.36 1.83 -22.93
C LEU A 112 4.71 1.49 -21.48
N GLU A 113 5.73 0.66 -21.29
CA GLU A 113 6.23 0.26 -19.98
C GLU A 113 6.92 1.41 -19.27
N GLU A 114 7.72 2.21 -19.98
CA GLU A 114 8.33 3.42 -19.43
C GLU A 114 7.24 4.35 -18.87
N SER A 115 6.19 4.62 -19.66
CA SER A 115 5.06 5.44 -19.25
C SER A 115 4.42 4.94 -17.95
N ALA A 116 4.19 3.62 -17.85
CA ALA A 116 3.65 3.00 -16.64
C ALA A 116 4.55 3.22 -15.41
N VAL A 117 5.88 3.06 -15.56
CA VAL A 117 6.84 3.30 -14.48
C VAL A 117 6.85 4.77 -14.04
N TRP A 118 6.80 5.71 -15.00
CA TRP A 118 6.74 7.14 -14.68
C TRP A 118 5.43 7.52 -13.99
N ALA A 119 4.31 6.91 -14.38
CA ALA A 119 3.03 7.17 -13.75
C ALA A 119 3.03 6.78 -12.26
N ILE A 120 3.61 5.62 -11.90
CA ILE A 120 3.81 5.23 -10.50
C ILE A 120 4.75 6.21 -9.79
N ARG A 121 5.91 6.52 -10.40
CA ARG A 121 6.88 7.46 -9.83
C ARG A 121 6.25 8.82 -9.50
N ASN A 122 5.39 9.33 -10.37
CA ASN A 122 4.74 10.62 -10.19
C ASN A 122 3.74 10.58 -9.03
N GLN A 123 3.01 9.48 -8.85
CA GLN A 123 2.15 9.28 -7.67
C GLN A 123 2.95 9.21 -6.38
N VAL A 124 4.06 8.45 -6.36
CA VAL A 124 4.96 8.38 -5.19
C VAL A 124 5.52 9.75 -4.85
N ARG A 125 5.98 10.52 -5.85
CA ARG A 125 6.44 11.90 -5.62
C ARG A 125 5.37 12.83 -5.08
N ALA A 126 4.13 12.69 -5.54
CA ALA A 126 3.03 13.49 -5.03
C ALA A 126 2.78 13.20 -3.53
N ILE A 127 2.84 11.93 -3.13
CA ILE A 127 2.73 11.51 -1.73
C ILE A 127 3.88 12.11 -0.90
N GLU A 128 5.13 11.92 -1.33
CA GLU A 128 6.31 12.45 -0.64
C GLU A 128 6.27 13.99 -0.48
N SER A 129 5.61 14.69 -1.40
CA SER A 129 5.49 16.16 -1.36
C SER A 129 4.30 16.65 -0.52
N GLU A 130 3.27 15.81 -0.32
CA GLU A 130 2.08 16.12 0.50
C GLU A 130 2.36 15.95 2.01
N THR A 131 3.44 15.25 2.39
CA THR A 131 3.84 15.00 3.78
C THR A 131 4.50 16.24 4.41
N ASP A 132 3.76 17.33 4.58
CA ASP A 132 4.14 18.43 5.48
C ASP A 132 4.06 17.93 6.93
N PRO A 133 5.17 17.90 7.70
CA PRO A 133 5.19 17.40 9.07
C PRO A 133 4.25 18.15 10.03
N ASP A 134 3.83 19.38 9.69
CA ASP A 134 2.99 20.20 10.56
C ASP A 134 1.48 19.94 10.37
N ILE A 135 1.07 19.24 9.31
CA ILE A 135 -0.35 18.96 9.03
C ILE A 135 -0.68 17.52 9.42
N VAL A 136 -1.27 17.34 10.60
CA VAL A 136 -1.83 16.06 11.07
C VAL A 136 -3.14 15.74 10.33
N GLN A 137 -3.07 15.55 9.01
CA GLN A 137 -4.19 15.00 8.25
C GLN A 137 -4.00 13.49 8.13
N ARG A 138 -5.06 12.72 8.39
CA ARG A 138 -5.00 11.26 8.24
C ARG A 138 -4.72 10.92 6.77
N PRO A 139 -3.65 10.15 6.48
CA PRO A 139 -3.35 9.73 5.12
C PRO A 139 -4.49 8.89 4.54
N ASP A 140 -4.73 9.00 3.23
CA ASP A 140 -5.62 8.08 2.52
C ASP A 140 -4.91 6.75 2.29
N TYR A 141 -4.97 5.88 3.31
CA TYR A 141 -4.38 4.53 3.26
C TYR A 141 -4.89 3.70 2.09
N ARG A 142 -6.14 3.91 1.65
CA ARG A 142 -6.70 3.16 0.54
C ARG A 142 -5.99 3.53 -0.75
N LYS A 143 -5.83 4.82 -1.01
CA LYS A 143 -5.08 5.33 -2.15
C LYS A 143 -3.63 4.85 -2.12
N LEU A 144 -2.95 4.89 -0.98
CA LEU A 144 -1.57 4.41 -0.84
C LEU A 144 -1.44 2.92 -1.21
N HIS A 145 -2.32 2.07 -0.68
CA HIS A 145 -2.32 0.64 -0.99
C HIS A 145 -2.72 0.32 -2.43
N ASP A 146 -3.64 1.09 -3.01
CA ASP A 146 -4.02 0.92 -4.40
C ASP A 146 -2.83 1.25 -5.33
N ILE A 147 -2.08 2.34 -5.07
CA ILE A 147 -0.86 2.67 -5.81
C ILE A 147 0.20 1.57 -5.62
N ALA A 148 0.36 1.02 -4.41
CA ALA A 148 1.30 -0.07 -4.17
C ALA A 148 0.94 -1.32 -4.98
N ARG A 149 -0.34 -1.69 -5.05
CA ARG A 149 -0.81 -2.77 -5.93
C ARG A 149 -0.50 -2.49 -7.40
N HIS A 150 -0.68 -1.25 -7.85
CA HIS A 150 -0.32 -0.87 -9.22
C HIS A 150 1.19 -1.01 -9.47
N ALA A 151 2.03 -0.58 -8.54
CA ALA A 151 3.49 -0.72 -8.65
C ALA A 151 3.94 -2.19 -8.75
N ILE A 152 3.33 -3.07 -7.95
CA ILE A 152 3.59 -4.52 -7.99
C ILE A 152 3.27 -5.09 -9.38
N HIS A 153 2.11 -4.76 -9.94
CA HIS A 153 1.73 -5.24 -11.28
C HIS A 153 2.66 -4.69 -12.38
N VAL A 154 3.12 -3.44 -12.26
CA VAL A 154 4.09 -2.88 -13.22
C VAL A 154 5.42 -3.63 -13.14
N ASN A 155 5.89 -3.98 -11.93
CA ASN A 155 7.09 -4.80 -11.76
C ASN A 155 6.93 -6.19 -12.39
N GLU A 156 5.79 -6.85 -12.16
CA GLU A 156 5.49 -8.15 -12.74
C GLU A 156 5.49 -8.11 -14.27
N ASN A 157 4.82 -7.13 -14.88
CA ASN A 157 4.77 -6.99 -16.34
C ASN A 157 6.17 -6.77 -16.94
N LEU A 158 6.99 -5.92 -16.31
CA LEU A 158 8.38 -5.70 -16.73
C LEU A 158 9.21 -6.99 -16.64
N ASP A 159 9.05 -7.78 -15.56
CA ASP A 159 9.73 -9.07 -15.41
C ASP A 159 9.32 -10.06 -16.53
N VAL A 160 8.03 -10.11 -16.87
CA VAL A 160 7.52 -10.94 -17.99
C VAL A 160 8.06 -10.46 -19.33
N SER A 161 8.13 -9.16 -19.58
CA SER A 161 8.71 -8.60 -20.82
C SER A 161 10.19 -8.95 -20.96
N ILE A 162 10.98 -8.85 -19.88
CA ILE A 162 12.39 -9.27 -19.86
C ILE A 162 12.50 -10.76 -20.20
N GLN A 163 11.68 -11.60 -19.56
CA GLN A 163 11.66 -13.04 -19.83
C GLN A 163 11.28 -13.36 -21.29
N ASN A 164 10.32 -12.64 -21.86
CA ASN A 164 9.94 -12.79 -23.27
C ASN A 164 11.10 -12.42 -24.20
N ILE A 165 11.81 -11.32 -23.93
CA ILE A 165 12.98 -10.90 -24.72
C ILE A 165 14.11 -11.93 -24.59
N ASP A 166 14.40 -12.42 -23.39
CA ASP A 166 15.38 -13.50 -23.15
C ASP A 166 15.04 -14.76 -23.97
N THR A 167 13.76 -15.12 -24.01
CA THR A 167 13.29 -16.27 -24.77
C THR A 167 13.43 -16.03 -26.28
N ILE A 168 13.15 -14.82 -26.76
CA ILE A 168 13.36 -14.42 -28.16
C ILE A 168 14.84 -14.49 -28.54
N LEU A 169 15.72 -13.90 -27.72
CA LEU A 169 17.19 -13.94 -27.93
C LEU A 169 17.70 -15.38 -27.99
N LYS A 170 17.22 -16.25 -27.10
CA LYS A 170 17.56 -17.67 -27.12
C LYS A 170 17.15 -18.35 -28.43
N HIS A 171 15.92 -18.14 -28.89
CA HIS A 171 15.44 -18.73 -30.14
C HIS A 171 16.11 -18.12 -31.38
N TYR A 172 16.45 -16.85 -31.31
CA TYR A 172 17.26 -16.14 -32.30
C TYR A 172 18.64 -16.80 -32.44
N ASP A 173 19.36 -17.02 -31.34
CA ASP A 173 20.69 -17.65 -31.36
C ASP A 173 20.64 -19.08 -31.91
N LEU A 174 19.61 -19.85 -31.55
CA LEU A 174 19.38 -21.19 -32.11
C LEU A 174 19.14 -21.15 -33.63
N TYR A 175 18.34 -20.19 -34.10
CA TYR A 175 18.10 -19.98 -35.52
C TYR A 175 19.39 -19.61 -36.26
N MET A 176 20.14 -18.63 -35.75
CA MET A 176 21.38 -18.16 -36.37
C MET A 176 22.47 -19.24 -36.36
N THR A 177 22.55 -20.06 -35.31
CA THR A 177 23.49 -21.20 -35.26
C THR A 177 23.21 -22.21 -36.37
N SER A 178 21.95 -22.49 -36.67
CA SER A 178 21.56 -23.38 -37.78
C SER A 178 21.88 -22.79 -39.18
N LYS A 179 22.22 -21.51 -39.22
CA LYS A 179 22.43 -20.69 -40.43
C LYS A 179 23.83 -20.10 -40.53
N ARG A 180 24.79 -20.62 -39.76
CA ARG A 180 26.17 -20.09 -39.62
C ARG A 180 26.93 -19.92 -40.94
N ASN A 181 26.59 -20.67 -41.98
CA ASN A 181 27.24 -20.57 -43.29
C ASN A 181 26.64 -19.48 -44.20
N GLU A 182 25.55 -18.82 -43.78
CA GLU A 182 24.93 -17.73 -44.52
C GLU A 182 25.49 -16.39 -44.07
N THR A 183 25.76 -15.48 -45.02
CA THR A 183 26.21 -14.11 -44.72
C THR A 183 25.02 -13.16 -44.67
N TYR A 184 24.95 -12.32 -43.63
CA TYR A 184 23.89 -11.33 -43.42
C TYR A 184 24.41 -9.87 -43.40
N SER A 185 25.67 -9.65 -43.77
CA SER A 185 26.27 -8.31 -43.88
C SER A 185 26.12 -7.47 -42.59
N GLY A 186 26.22 -8.10 -41.41
CA GLY A 186 26.08 -7.45 -40.10
C GLY A 186 24.64 -7.32 -39.59
N ALA A 187 23.62 -7.61 -40.41
CA ALA A 187 22.22 -7.49 -40.00
C ALA A 187 21.84 -8.39 -38.82
N ASP A 188 22.50 -9.55 -38.70
CA ASP A 188 22.34 -10.46 -37.58
C ASP A 188 22.91 -9.90 -36.28
N GLU A 189 24.07 -9.25 -36.34
CA GLU A 189 24.65 -8.57 -35.19
C GLU A 189 23.79 -7.36 -34.78
N ASP A 190 23.33 -6.57 -35.74
CA ASP A 190 22.48 -5.40 -35.49
C ASP A 190 21.17 -5.77 -34.81
N ILE A 191 20.45 -6.79 -35.31
CA ILE A 191 19.19 -7.25 -34.71
C ILE A 191 19.45 -7.74 -33.29
N ARG A 192 20.50 -8.55 -33.08
CA ARG A 192 20.83 -9.05 -31.74
C ARG A 192 21.14 -7.91 -30.77
N ASN A 193 21.98 -6.96 -31.18
CA ASN A 193 22.36 -5.81 -30.37
C ASN A 193 21.14 -4.95 -30.01
N GLN A 194 20.20 -4.78 -30.94
CA GLN A 194 18.97 -4.04 -30.67
C GLN A 194 18.05 -4.77 -29.69
N LEU A 195 17.93 -6.10 -29.78
CA LEU A 195 17.18 -6.90 -28.81
C LEU A 195 17.81 -6.86 -27.41
N GLU A 196 19.14 -6.99 -27.32
CA GLU A 196 19.89 -6.87 -26.06
C GLU A 196 19.79 -5.46 -25.46
N PHE A 197 19.80 -4.42 -26.31
CA PHE A 197 19.57 -3.05 -25.88
C PHE A 197 18.19 -2.92 -25.21
N PHE A 198 17.12 -3.38 -25.84
CA PHE A 198 15.77 -3.27 -25.26
C PHE A 198 15.63 -4.12 -23.99
N ARG A 199 16.26 -5.30 -23.95
CA ARG A 199 16.36 -6.11 -22.74
C ARG A 199 16.97 -5.32 -21.59
N GLY A 200 18.15 -4.73 -21.82
CA GLY A 200 18.85 -3.93 -20.82
C GLY A 200 18.06 -2.67 -20.42
N TYR A 201 17.40 -2.03 -21.38
CA TYR A 201 16.56 -0.85 -21.12
C TYR A 201 15.36 -1.19 -20.23
N ILE A 202 14.62 -2.25 -20.53
CA ILE A 202 13.47 -2.69 -19.71
C ILE A 202 13.94 -3.19 -18.34
N MET A 203 15.10 -3.85 -18.25
CA MET A 203 15.72 -4.20 -16.96
C MET A 203 16.01 -2.95 -16.10
N ASN A 204 16.51 -1.87 -16.71
CA ASN A 204 16.72 -0.61 -16.00
C ASN A 204 15.40 0.04 -15.57
N LEU A 205 14.34 -0.04 -16.38
CA LEU A 205 12.99 0.37 -15.97
C LEU A 205 12.49 -0.44 -14.78
N ARG A 206 12.76 -1.75 -14.76
CA ARG A 206 12.42 -2.65 -13.65
C ARG A 206 13.15 -2.32 -12.36
N HIS A 207 14.44 -1.99 -12.43
CA HIS A 207 15.18 -1.49 -11.26
C HIS A 207 14.58 -0.20 -10.71
N ARG A 208 14.22 0.74 -11.59
CA ARG A 208 13.59 2.00 -11.20
C ARG A 208 12.21 1.79 -10.58
N SER A 209 11.40 0.92 -11.17
CA SER A 209 10.06 0.59 -10.67
C SER A 209 10.11 -0.06 -9.29
N ALA A 210 11.06 -0.98 -9.04
CA ALA A 210 11.30 -1.53 -7.70
C ALA A 210 11.77 -0.48 -6.68
N SER A 211 12.59 0.48 -7.10
CA SER A 211 12.98 1.59 -6.23
C SER A 211 11.77 2.46 -5.85
N ASN A 212 10.87 2.75 -6.81
CA ASN A 212 9.63 3.49 -6.53
C ASN A 212 8.70 2.71 -5.58
N GLU A 213 8.57 1.40 -5.76
CA GLU A 213 7.79 0.55 -4.85
C GLU A 213 8.35 0.62 -3.41
N LYS A 214 9.67 0.46 -3.23
CA LYS A 214 10.30 0.55 -1.91
C LYS A 214 10.10 1.92 -1.26
N ARG A 215 10.20 2.99 -2.04
CA ARG A 215 9.91 4.36 -1.56
C ARG A 215 8.46 4.48 -1.09
N LEU A 216 7.51 3.96 -1.85
CA LEU A 216 6.10 3.96 -1.46
C LEU A 216 5.85 3.15 -0.17
N GLN A 217 6.50 2.00 -0.01
CA GLN A 217 6.39 1.21 1.23
C GLN A 217 6.93 1.97 2.44
N ASN A 218 8.04 2.70 2.28
CA ASN A 218 8.58 3.56 3.34
C ASN A 218 7.60 4.66 3.73
N GLU A 219 6.96 5.32 2.75
CA GLU A 219 5.93 6.34 3.01
C GLU A 219 4.70 5.77 3.74
N ILE A 220 4.24 4.57 3.34
CA ILE A 220 3.13 3.88 4.04
C ILE A 220 3.50 3.59 5.50
N GLN A 221 4.71 3.12 5.75
CA GLN A 221 5.19 2.85 7.11
C GLN A 221 5.31 4.12 7.94
N LEU A 222 5.83 5.20 7.34
CA LEU A 222 5.92 6.51 7.99
C LEU A 222 4.53 7.02 8.37
N ALA A 223 3.57 7.01 7.44
CA ALA A 223 2.18 7.38 7.68
C ALA A 223 1.57 6.63 8.87
N PHE A 224 1.75 5.31 8.93
CA PHE A 224 1.22 4.48 10.02
C PHE A 224 1.86 4.82 11.37
N ASN A 225 3.19 5.01 11.40
CA ASN A 225 3.92 5.36 12.61
C ASN A 225 3.51 6.75 13.15
N THR A 226 3.36 7.73 12.25
CA THR A 226 2.93 9.09 12.61
C THR A 226 1.53 9.10 13.22
N VAL A 227 0.57 8.40 12.62
CA VAL A 227 -0.79 8.29 13.18
C VAL A 227 -0.79 7.54 14.51
N SER A 228 0.01 6.48 14.64
CA SER A 228 0.15 5.73 15.89
C SER A 228 0.72 6.61 17.01
N GLN A 229 1.72 7.44 16.71
CA GLN A 229 2.30 8.39 17.65
C GLN A 229 1.29 9.47 18.06
N ALA A 230 0.52 10.02 17.11
CA ALA A 230 -0.53 10.99 17.39
C ALA A 230 -1.64 10.40 18.29
N ASN A 231 -2.07 9.17 18.01
CA ASN A 231 -3.05 8.45 18.84
C ASN A 231 -2.50 8.15 20.23
N ALA A 232 -1.22 7.78 20.35
CA ALA A 232 -0.57 7.54 21.63
C ALA A 232 -0.49 8.82 22.47
N LYS A 233 -0.09 9.95 21.86
CA LYS A 233 -0.08 11.26 22.52
C LYS A 233 -1.47 11.65 23.01
N THR A 234 -2.49 11.52 22.16
CA THR A 234 -3.89 11.79 22.51
C THR A 234 -4.35 10.89 23.67
N SER A 235 -3.97 9.62 23.68
CA SER A 235 -4.30 8.69 24.77
C SER A 235 -3.64 9.07 26.09
N VAL A 236 -2.40 9.55 26.06
CA VAL A 236 -1.70 10.08 27.24
C VAL A 236 -2.39 11.35 27.76
N GLU A 237 -2.79 12.26 26.87
CA GLU A 237 -3.52 13.48 27.23
C GLU A 237 -4.90 13.15 27.84
N ILE A 238 -5.64 12.20 27.27
CA ILE A 238 -6.89 11.69 27.84
C ILE A 238 -6.64 11.07 29.23
N GLY A 239 -5.60 10.25 29.37
CA GLY A 239 -5.23 9.64 30.65
C GLY A 239 -4.89 10.67 31.71
N HIS A 240 -4.16 11.73 31.34
CA HIS A 240 -3.83 12.83 32.23
C HIS A 240 -5.06 13.67 32.61
N ALA A 241 -5.92 13.99 31.64
CA ALA A 241 -7.19 14.67 31.90
C ALA A 241 -8.10 13.84 32.84
N ALA A 242 -8.19 12.53 32.62
CA ALA A 242 -8.92 11.62 33.49
C ALA A 242 -8.30 11.51 34.89
N GLN A 243 -6.97 11.61 35.02
CA GLN A 243 -6.29 11.64 36.32
C GLN A 243 -6.62 12.92 37.08
N ILE A 244 -6.61 14.08 36.42
CA ILE A 244 -7.00 15.36 37.02
C ILE A 244 -8.46 15.29 37.46
N ASP A 245 -9.36 14.84 36.59
CA ASP A 245 -10.78 14.67 36.90
C ASP A 245 -11.00 13.72 38.09
N SER A 246 -10.27 12.60 38.13
CA SER A 246 -10.29 11.66 39.26
C SER A 246 -9.83 12.30 40.56
N SER A 247 -8.85 13.21 40.51
CA SER A 247 -8.38 13.91 41.71
C SER A 247 -9.40 14.95 42.20
N ALA A 248 -10.03 15.69 41.29
CA ALA A 248 -11.12 16.61 41.62
C ALA A 248 -12.33 15.87 42.21
N MET A 249 -12.71 14.73 41.64
CA MET A 249 -13.79 13.89 42.14
C MET A 249 -13.52 13.36 43.56
N LYS A 250 -12.28 12.98 43.86
CA LYS A 250 -11.85 12.61 45.22
C LYS A 250 -11.99 13.78 46.19
N THR A 251 -11.63 15.00 45.79
CA THR A 251 -11.79 16.19 46.62
C THR A 251 -13.26 16.50 46.92
N ILE A 252 -14.13 16.46 45.91
CA ILE A 252 -15.57 16.66 46.11
C ILE A 252 -16.14 15.61 47.05
N ALA A 253 -15.80 14.33 46.83
CA ALA A 253 -16.22 13.24 47.72
C ALA A 253 -15.77 13.50 49.17
N PHE A 254 -14.52 13.92 49.38
CA PHE A 254 -14.03 14.27 50.71
C PHE A 254 -14.83 15.42 51.35
N VAL A 255 -15.09 16.50 50.61
CA VAL A 255 -15.90 17.63 51.09
C VAL A 255 -17.30 17.17 51.48
N THR A 256 -17.96 16.38 50.63
CA THR A 256 -19.30 15.84 50.95
C THR A 256 -19.28 14.99 52.21
N LEU A 257 -18.23 14.17 52.41
CA LEU A 257 -18.09 13.31 53.58
C LEU A 257 -17.86 14.10 54.88
N ALA A 258 -17.21 15.26 54.80
CA ALA A 258 -16.97 16.14 55.93
C ALA A 258 -18.21 16.96 56.35
N PHE A 259 -19.03 17.39 55.40
CA PHE A 259 -20.18 18.27 55.67
C PHE A 259 -21.50 17.52 55.90
N LEU A 260 -21.71 16.38 55.25
CA LEU A 260 -22.99 15.69 55.28
C LEU A 260 -23.41 15.16 56.68
N PRO A 261 -22.51 14.58 57.50
CA PRO A 261 -22.87 14.11 58.85
C PRO A 261 -23.24 15.27 59.81
N PRO A 262 -22.44 16.35 59.93
CA PRO A 262 -22.82 17.51 60.75
C PRO A 262 -24.12 18.17 60.29
N THR A 263 -24.35 18.31 58.98
CA THR A 263 -25.59 18.89 58.45
C THR A 263 -26.82 18.03 58.78
N PHE A 264 -26.71 16.70 58.69
CA PHE A 264 -27.79 15.78 59.08
C PHE A 264 -28.12 15.89 60.58
N ILE A 265 -27.09 15.89 61.43
CA ILE A 265 -27.23 16.07 62.88
C ILE A 265 -27.83 17.45 63.19
N SER A 266 -27.35 18.51 62.54
CA SER A 266 -27.88 19.87 62.68
C SER A 266 -29.36 19.95 62.32
N SER A 267 -29.82 19.28 61.26
CA SER A 267 -31.24 19.24 60.86
C SER A 267 -32.13 18.60 61.95
N ILE A 268 -31.72 17.45 62.50
CA ILE A 268 -32.44 16.78 63.60
C ILE A 268 -32.56 17.70 64.81
N PHE A 269 -31.47 18.36 65.16
CA PHE A 269 -31.39 19.20 66.36
C PHE A 269 -31.96 20.62 66.16
N SER A 270 -32.09 21.11 64.93
CA SER A 270 -32.62 22.43 64.59
C SER A 270 -34.09 22.60 65.00
N MET A 271 -34.85 21.52 65.06
CA MET A 271 -36.26 21.58 65.51
C MET A 271 -36.40 21.63 67.03
N SER A 272 -35.39 21.20 67.79
CA SER A 272 -35.47 21.10 69.25
C SER A 272 -34.77 22.23 70.01
N PHE A 273 -33.79 22.93 69.41
CA PHE A 273 -32.98 23.93 70.14
C PHE A 273 -33.48 25.38 70.07
N PHE A 274 -34.40 25.72 69.16
CA PHE A 274 -35.00 27.06 69.09
C PHE A 274 -36.37 27.08 69.79
N GLN A 275 -36.38 27.25 71.10
CA GLN A 275 -37.57 27.69 71.82
C GLN A 275 -37.51 29.21 72.03
N CYS A 276 -38.51 29.92 71.49
CA CYS A 276 -38.65 31.37 71.66
C CYS A 276 -39.07 31.65 73.12
N GLY A 277 -38.18 32.25 73.90
CA GLY A 277 -38.48 32.71 75.26
C GLY A 277 -39.23 34.05 75.25
N GLU A 278 -40.16 34.21 76.18
CA GLU A 278 -41.15 35.30 76.33
C GLU A 278 -40.57 36.73 76.55
N ASN A 279 -39.26 36.94 76.44
CA ASN A 279 -38.61 38.25 76.60
C ASN A 279 -37.58 38.50 75.50
N ASN A 280 -38.03 39.11 74.38
CA ASN A 280 -37.31 39.93 73.39
C ASN A 280 -35.77 39.86 73.25
N GLY A 281 -35.19 38.66 73.26
CA GLY A 281 -33.78 38.47 72.96
C GLY A 281 -33.56 37.10 72.32
N TRP A 282 -32.86 37.07 71.19
CA TRP A 282 -32.42 35.83 70.56
C TRP A 282 -31.45 35.10 71.52
N GLY A 283 -31.97 34.17 72.32
CA GLY A 283 -31.21 33.41 73.32
C GLY A 283 -30.88 32.00 72.83
N MET A 284 -29.59 31.69 72.73
CA MET A 284 -29.09 30.36 72.38
C MET A 284 -29.27 29.39 73.57
N SER A 285 -29.86 28.20 73.34
CA SER A 285 -30.08 27.19 74.40
C SER A 285 -28.75 26.74 75.05
N LYS A 286 -28.76 26.52 76.38
CA LYS A 286 -27.62 26.01 77.16
C LYS A 286 -27.15 24.61 76.74
N GLU A 287 -27.93 23.90 75.92
CA GLU A 287 -27.69 22.51 75.51
C GLU A 287 -26.96 22.39 74.16
N PHE A 288 -26.54 23.50 73.56
CA PHE A 288 -25.81 23.52 72.29
C PHE A 288 -24.55 22.64 72.27
N TRP A 289 -23.96 22.34 73.43
CA TRP A 289 -22.83 21.42 73.54
C TRP A 289 -23.16 19.99 73.06
N LEU A 290 -24.42 19.56 73.15
CA LEU A 290 -24.87 18.23 72.71
C LEU A 290 -24.68 18.02 71.20
N TYR A 291 -24.79 19.08 70.39
CA TYR A 291 -24.53 19.03 68.96
C TYR A 291 -23.10 18.55 68.67
N TRP A 292 -22.11 19.10 69.37
CA TRP A 292 -20.69 18.73 69.17
C TRP A 292 -20.38 17.30 69.60
N VAL A 293 -21.07 16.81 70.65
CA VAL A 293 -20.94 15.44 71.15
C VAL A 293 -21.36 14.40 70.11
N PHE A 294 -22.36 14.67 69.27
CA PHE A 294 -22.81 13.73 68.24
C PHE A 294 -22.20 14.01 66.87
N ALA A 295 -22.04 15.27 66.49
CA ALA A 295 -21.52 15.64 65.17
C ALA A 295 -20.06 15.21 64.96
N VAL A 296 -19.18 15.40 65.96
CA VAL A 296 -17.76 15.07 65.83
C VAL A 296 -17.52 13.57 65.69
N PRO A 297 -18.04 12.69 66.58
CA PRO A 297 -17.84 11.24 66.44
C PRO A 297 -18.42 10.67 65.15
N THR A 298 -19.57 11.16 64.70
CA THR A 298 -20.22 10.67 63.48
C THR A 298 -19.42 11.05 62.23
N THR A 299 -18.81 12.23 62.22
CA THR A 299 -17.90 12.67 61.15
C THR A 299 -16.60 11.84 61.16
N ILE A 300 -16.04 11.54 62.34
CA ILE A 300 -14.86 10.68 62.46
C ILE A 300 -15.17 9.26 61.96
N ALA A 301 -16.30 8.69 62.37
CA ALA A 301 -16.71 7.35 61.97
C ALA A 301 -16.89 7.23 60.45
N THR A 302 -17.53 8.22 59.81
CA THR A 302 -17.72 8.24 58.36
C THR A 302 -16.40 8.32 57.60
N VAL A 303 -15.45 9.16 58.05
CA VAL A 303 -14.09 9.25 57.47
C VAL A 303 -13.33 7.94 57.64
N LEU A 304 -13.36 7.32 58.82
CA LEU A 304 -12.68 6.05 59.08
C LEU A 304 -13.23 4.90 58.23
N ILE A 305 -14.56 4.81 58.06
CA ILE A 305 -15.20 3.82 57.20
C ILE A 305 -14.75 4.00 55.74
N TRP A 306 -14.72 5.24 55.24
CA TRP A 306 -14.27 5.53 53.89
C TRP A 306 -12.78 5.18 53.67
N GLN A 307 -11.91 5.52 54.63
CA GLN A 307 -10.49 5.16 54.56
C GLN A 307 -10.27 3.65 54.57
N TYR A 308 -11.00 2.92 55.44
CA TYR A 308 -10.92 1.48 55.50
C TYR A 308 -11.37 0.83 54.18
N TRP A 309 -12.48 1.30 53.60
CA TRP A 309 -12.98 0.84 52.31
C TRP A 309 -12.00 1.14 51.17
N HIS A 310 -11.44 2.35 51.12
CA HIS A 310 -10.49 2.74 50.07
C HIS A 310 -9.21 1.89 50.11
N ASN A 311 -8.66 1.65 51.31
CA ASN A 311 -7.46 0.83 51.49
C ASN A 311 -7.72 -0.65 51.15
N PHE A 312 -8.90 -1.17 51.49
CA PHE A 312 -9.27 -2.54 51.17
C PHE A 312 -9.47 -2.75 49.66
N SER A 313 -10.16 -1.82 48.99
CA SER A 313 -10.42 -1.88 47.54
C SER A 313 -9.13 -1.76 46.70
N THR A 314 -8.18 -0.92 47.12
CA THR A 314 -6.88 -0.79 46.45
C THR A 314 -5.99 -2.03 46.61
N SER A 315 -6.09 -2.76 47.74
CA SER A 315 -5.40 -4.03 47.95
C SER A 315 -5.88 -5.13 46.99
N LEU A 316 -7.20 -5.19 46.75
CA LEU A 316 -7.81 -6.13 45.80
C LEU A 316 -7.39 -5.88 44.35
N HIS A 317 -7.29 -4.63 43.91
CA HIS A 317 -6.82 -4.29 42.54
C HIS A 317 -5.35 -4.65 42.29
N LYS A 318 -4.46 -4.50 43.31
CA LYS A 318 -3.05 -4.90 43.19
C LYS A 318 -2.82 -6.40 43.03
N HIS A 319 -3.73 -7.25 43.53
CA HIS A 319 -3.66 -8.70 43.34
C HIS A 319 -4.19 -9.15 41.96
N GLY A 320 -5.08 -8.38 41.32
CA GLY A 320 -5.60 -8.69 39.98
C GLY A 320 -4.61 -8.40 38.84
N SER A 321 -3.71 -7.41 38.98
CA SER A 321 -2.74 -7.05 37.93
C SER A 321 -1.48 -7.92 37.89
N MET A 322 -1.28 -8.84 38.86
CA MET A 322 -0.18 -9.83 38.83
C MET A 322 -0.51 -11.08 37.99
N VAL A 323 -1.74 -11.19 37.46
CA VAL A 323 -2.18 -12.31 36.61
C VAL A 323 -2.46 -11.82 35.18
N ALA A 324 -1.49 -11.14 34.57
CA ALA A 324 -1.41 -11.06 33.11
C ALA A 324 -0.35 -12.08 32.66
N PRO A 325 -0.69 -13.09 31.83
CA PRO A 325 0.30 -14.04 31.36
C PRO A 325 1.30 -13.27 30.51
N ARG A 326 2.55 -13.24 30.97
CA ARG A 326 3.70 -12.77 30.22
C ARG A 326 3.79 -13.61 28.95
N ILE A 327 3.29 -13.08 27.82
CA ILE A 327 3.43 -13.71 26.51
C ILE A 327 4.93 -13.82 26.27
N ARG A 328 5.44 -15.06 26.23
CA ARG A 328 6.80 -15.36 25.81
C ARG A 328 6.90 -15.03 24.33
N GLU A 329 7.67 -14.00 24.00
CA GLU A 329 8.24 -13.85 22.66
C GLU A 329 9.15 -15.07 22.42
N HIS A 330 8.74 -15.92 21.47
CA HIS A 330 9.61 -16.92 20.86
C HIS A 330 9.88 -16.48 19.42
N VAL A 331 11.17 -16.14 19.19
CA VAL A 331 11.94 -16.12 17.94
C VAL A 331 11.55 -15.07 16.90
#